data_AF-A0A1Y4R4I2-F1
#
_entry.id   AF-A0A1Y4R4I2-F1
#
_cell.length_a   1.000
_cell.length_b   1.000
_cell.length_c   1.000
_cell.angle_alpha   90.00
_cell.angle_beta   90.00
_cell.angle_gamma   90.00
#
_symmetry.space_group_name_H-M   'P 1'
#
loop_
_entity.id
_entity.type
_entity.pdbx_description
1 polymer ?
#
loop_
_entity_poly.entity_id
_entity_poly.type
_entity_poly.pdbx_seq_one_letter_code
_entity_poly.pdbx_strand_id
1 'polypeptide(L)'
;MKAINIQWDTDSDKELLELPKEIEIPSFIKEDEDAISDYITNKTGFCHKGFELLKDYYIPVTWEVRDEVKIEATSLKEAIKYFKEHINEIPLGTEPKYIDDSYQIDDGNNGQATVEETLQYLKEFWYFDDEE
;
A
#
# COMPACT_ATOMS: atom_id res chain seq x y z
N MET A 1 -10.65 1.42 -7.00
CA MET A 1 -11.66 1.14 -5.96
C MET A 1 -12.72 0.21 -6.52
N LYS A 2 -13.42 -0.54 -5.66
CA LYS A 2 -14.46 -1.50 -6.05
C LYS A 2 -15.71 -1.30 -5.21
N ALA A 3 -16.88 -1.43 -5.82
CA ALA A 3 -18.12 -1.65 -5.07
C ALA A 3 -18.23 -3.14 -4.75
N ILE A 4 -18.40 -3.47 -3.48
CA ILE A 4 -18.56 -4.83 -2.97
C ILE A 4 -19.84 -4.91 -2.13
N ASN A 5 -20.27 -6.13 -1.77
CA ASN A 5 -21.43 -6.35 -0.91
C ASN A 5 -22.70 -5.63 -1.42
N ILE A 6 -22.87 -5.59 -2.74
CA ILE A 6 -23.98 -4.88 -3.40
C ILE A 6 -25.31 -5.55 -3.04
N GLN A 7 -26.21 -4.79 -2.44
CA GLN A 7 -27.54 -5.25 -2.04
C GLN A 7 -28.53 -5.00 -3.18
N TRP A 8 -28.64 -5.94 -4.10
CA TRP A 8 -29.51 -5.80 -5.27
C TRP A 8 -30.99 -5.71 -4.89
N ASP A 9 -31.73 -4.84 -5.59
CA ASP A 9 -33.17 -4.69 -5.43
C ASP A 9 -33.89 -5.44 -6.55
N THR A 10 -33.94 -6.77 -6.43
CA THR A 10 -34.63 -7.67 -7.37
C THR A 10 -35.64 -8.55 -6.65
N ASP A 11 -36.83 -8.69 -7.22
CA ASP A 11 -37.89 -9.56 -6.69
C ASP A 11 -37.69 -11.05 -7.04
N SER A 12 -36.69 -11.37 -7.87
CA SER A 12 -36.44 -12.72 -8.38
C SER A 12 -35.11 -13.27 -7.85
N ASP A 13 -35.19 -14.33 -7.03
CA ASP A 13 -34.01 -15.06 -6.53
C ASP A 13 -33.11 -15.59 -7.65
N LYS A 14 -33.69 -15.85 -8.84
CA LYS A 14 -32.93 -16.31 -10.00
C LYS A 14 -32.06 -15.20 -10.60
N GLU A 15 -32.57 -13.97 -10.64
CA GLU A 15 -31.82 -12.80 -11.12
C GLU A 15 -30.69 -12.47 -10.15
N LEU A 16 -30.96 -12.56 -8.85
CA LEU A 16 -29.96 -12.33 -7.80
C LEU A 16 -28.74 -13.25 -7.93
N LEU A 17 -28.91 -14.49 -8.38
CA LEU A 17 -27.82 -15.44 -8.60
C LEU A 17 -26.93 -15.10 -9.81
N GLU A 18 -27.46 -14.35 -10.77
CA GLU A 18 -26.74 -13.94 -11.99
C GLU A 18 -26.04 -12.57 -11.82
N LEU A 19 -26.36 -11.83 -10.76
CA LEU A 19 -25.82 -10.50 -10.50
C LEU A 19 -24.41 -10.52 -9.90
N PRO A 20 -23.56 -9.56 -10.27
CA PRO A 20 -22.20 -9.49 -9.76
C PRO A 20 -22.20 -9.12 -8.27
N LYS A 21 -21.27 -9.74 -7.52
CA LYS A 21 -21.04 -9.45 -6.10
C LYS A 21 -20.06 -8.29 -5.87
N GLU A 22 -19.26 -8.01 -6.88
CA GLU A 22 -18.28 -6.93 -6.89
C GLU A 22 -18.22 -6.26 -8.27
N ILE A 23 -17.98 -4.96 -8.29
CA ILE A 23 -17.86 -4.16 -9.51
C ILE A 23 -16.67 -3.20 -9.36
N GLU A 24 -15.74 -3.29 -10.32
CA GLU A 24 -14.66 -2.30 -10.47
C GLU A 24 -15.23 -0.93 -10.84
N ILE A 25 -14.90 0.07 -10.03
CA ILE A 25 -15.26 1.48 -10.23
C ILE A 25 -14.05 2.20 -10.83
N PRO A 26 -14.18 2.75 -12.05
CA PRO A 26 -13.11 3.50 -12.68
C PRO A 26 -12.72 4.74 -11.86
N SER A 27 -11.43 5.06 -11.83
CA SER A 27 -10.88 6.18 -11.04
C SER A 27 -11.34 7.58 -11.49
N PHE A 28 -11.96 7.72 -12.66
CA PHE A 28 -12.53 9.00 -13.11
C PHE A 28 -13.89 9.30 -12.47
N ILE A 29 -14.54 8.29 -11.87
CA ILE A 29 -15.75 8.49 -11.09
C ILE A 29 -15.31 8.97 -9.72
N LYS A 30 -15.80 10.13 -9.31
CA LYS A 30 -15.54 10.68 -7.99
C LYS A 30 -16.03 9.73 -6.91
N GLU A 31 -15.48 9.84 -5.71
CA GLU A 31 -15.96 9.13 -4.52
C GLU A 31 -17.30 9.67 -4.00
N ASP A 32 -18.23 9.89 -4.92
CA ASP A 32 -19.57 10.38 -4.68
C ASP A 32 -20.53 9.19 -4.77
N GLU A 33 -21.27 8.95 -3.69
CA GLU A 33 -22.16 7.80 -3.55
C GLU A 33 -23.19 7.76 -4.69
N ASP A 34 -23.76 8.91 -5.07
CA ASP A 34 -24.74 9.03 -6.16
C ASP A 34 -24.10 8.69 -7.51
N ALA A 35 -22.93 9.25 -7.83
CA ALA A 35 -22.22 8.96 -9.08
C ALA A 35 -21.83 7.48 -9.21
N ILE A 36 -21.41 6.85 -8.10
CA ILE A 36 -21.07 5.43 -8.08
C ILE A 36 -22.33 4.57 -8.20
N SER A 37 -23.40 4.94 -7.48
CA SER A 37 -24.70 4.29 -7.54
C SER A 37 -25.27 4.27 -8.96
N ASP A 38 -25.20 5.42 -9.65
CA ASP A 38 -25.60 5.59 -11.04
C ASP A 38 -24.76 4.71 -11.96
N TYR A 39 -23.44 4.64 -11.76
CA TYR A 39 -22.58 3.79 -12.57
C TYR A 39 -22.89 2.30 -12.39
N ILE A 40 -23.12 1.84 -11.16
CA ILE A 40 -23.52 0.45 -10.89
C ILE A 40 -24.81 0.13 -11.65
N THR A 41 -25.83 0.97 -11.52
CA THR A 41 -27.12 0.79 -12.17
C THR A 41 -27.01 0.83 -13.70
N ASN A 42 -26.25 1.78 -14.24
CA ASN A 42 -26.03 1.89 -15.70
C ASN A 42 -25.25 0.70 -16.26
N LYS A 43 -24.34 0.10 -15.48
CA LYS A 43 -23.52 -1.03 -15.90
C LYS A 43 -24.27 -2.35 -15.86
N THR A 44 -25.07 -2.58 -14.82
CA THR A 44 -25.78 -3.85 -14.64
C THR A 44 -27.20 -3.83 -15.20
N GLY A 45 -27.83 -2.65 -15.26
CA GLY A 45 -29.25 -2.48 -15.59
C GLY A 45 -30.19 -2.73 -14.42
N PHE A 46 -29.67 -2.89 -13.19
CA PHE A 46 -30.45 -3.21 -12.00
C PHE A 46 -30.30 -2.16 -10.91
N CYS A 47 -31.39 -1.90 -10.20
CA CYS A 47 -31.36 -1.10 -8.98
C CYS A 47 -30.72 -1.87 -7.83
N HIS A 48 -30.15 -1.12 -6.89
CA HIS A 48 -29.57 -1.64 -5.66
C HIS A 48 -29.97 -0.75 -4.48
N LYS A 49 -29.92 -1.32 -3.26
CA LYS A 49 -30.27 -0.66 -1.99
C LYS A 49 -29.05 -0.08 -1.28
N GLY A 50 -27.85 -0.45 -1.74
CA GLY A 50 -26.59 -0.05 -1.13
C GLY A 50 -25.44 -0.94 -1.57
N PHE A 51 -24.23 -0.46 -1.29
CA PHE A 51 -22.97 -1.12 -1.57
C PHE A 51 -21.91 -0.64 -0.58
N GLU A 52 -20.80 -1.36 -0.48
CA GLU A 52 -19.61 -0.92 0.25
C GLU A 52 -18.48 -0.63 -0.74
N LEU A 53 -17.59 0.30 -0.39
CA LEU A 53 -16.44 0.65 -1.22
C LEU A 53 -15.15 0.06 -0.66
N LEU A 54 -14.49 -0.75 -1.47
CA LEU A 54 -13.15 -1.25 -1.22
C LEU A 54 -12.14 -0.35 -1.94
N LYS A 55 -11.21 0.22 -1.17
CA LYS A 55 -10.13 1.08 -1.68
C LYS A 55 -8.79 0.38 -1.57
N ASP A 56 -7.90 0.72 -2.49
CA ASP A 56 -6.51 0.28 -2.43
C ASP A 56 -5.73 1.29 -1.59
N TYR A 57 -5.07 0.81 -0.54
CA TYR A 57 -4.19 1.60 0.31
C TYR A 57 -2.74 1.18 0.07
N TYR A 58 -1.85 2.15 -0.10
CA TYR A 58 -0.42 1.92 -0.24
C TYR A 58 0.23 2.26 1.09
N ILE A 59 0.70 1.29 1.84
CA ILE A 59 1.29 1.53 3.17
C ILE A 59 2.82 1.58 3.03
N PRO A 60 3.50 2.63 3.52
CA PRO A 60 4.95 2.70 3.45
C PRO A 60 5.56 1.68 4.43
N VAL A 61 6.61 1.00 3.97
CA VAL A 61 7.29 -0.06 4.69
C VAL A 61 8.79 0.12 4.58
N THR A 62 9.51 -0.35 5.59
CA THR A 62 10.97 -0.41 5.60
C THR A 62 11.43 -1.85 5.72
N TRP A 63 12.62 -2.11 5.16
CA TRP A 63 13.33 -3.37 5.33
C TRP A 63 14.83 -3.12 5.26
N GLU A 64 15.60 -4.04 5.82
CA GLU A 64 17.06 -3.96 5.79
C GLU A 64 17.63 -4.96 4.79
N VAL A 65 18.70 -4.54 4.11
CA VAL A 65 19.52 -5.40 3.26
C VAL A 65 20.97 -5.31 3.74
N ARG A 66 21.66 -6.45 3.73
CA ARG A 66 23.11 -6.54 3.96
C ARG A 66 23.81 -6.81 2.66
N ASP A 67 24.86 -6.05 2.38
CA ASP A 67 25.74 -6.28 1.25
C ASP A 67 27.21 -6.23 1.67
N GLU A 68 28.09 -6.77 0.84
CA GLU A 68 29.53 -6.78 1.05
C GLU A 68 30.22 -6.04 -0.11
N VAL A 69 31.10 -5.09 0.23
CA VAL A 69 31.90 -4.34 -0.77
C VAL A 69 33.36 -4.75 -0.71
N LYS A 70 34.02 -4.76 -1.87
CA LYS A 70 35.45 -5.01 -1.95
C LYS A 70 36.24 -3.72 -1.71
N ILE A 71 37.13 -3.74 -0.73
CA ILE A 71 38.08 -2.66 -0.44
C ILE A 71 39.50 -3.23 -0.49
N GLU A 72 40.37 -2.58 -1.27
CA GLU A 72 41.78 -2.93 -1.34
C GLU A 72 42.57 -2.10 -0.32
N ALA A 73 43.10 -2.76 0.71
CA ALA A 73 43.88 -2.12 1.76
C ALA A 73 44.96 -3.05 2.31
N THR A 74 45.95 -2.48 2.99
CA THR A 74 47.07 -3.24 3.57
C THR A 74 46.73 -3.93 4.89
N SER A 75 45.60 -3.58 5.51
CA SER A 75 45.06 -4.25 6.71
C SER A 75 43.57 -4.00 6.85
N LEU A 76 42.88 -4.82 7.65
CA LEU A 76 41.47 -4.61 7.98
C LEU A 76 41.22 -3.25 8.65
N LYS A 77 42.16 -2.78 9.47
CA LYS A 77 42.06 -1.47 10.12
C LYS A 77 42.09 -0.33 9.10
N GLU A 78 43.00 -0.40 8.13
CA GLU A 78 43.06 0.60 7.04
C GLU A 78 41.84 0.50 6.12
N ALA A 79 41.33 -0.70 5.84
CA ALA A 79 40.10 -0.89 5.08
C ALA A 79 38.90 -0.19 5.77
N ILE A 80 38.73 -0.42 7.08
CA ILE A 80 37.66 0.20 7.88
C ILE A 80 37.83 1.72 7.94
N LYS A 81 39.07 2.20 8.10
CA LYS A 81 39.37 3.64 8.12
C LYS A 81 38.99 4.29 6.79
N TYR A 82 39.45 3.72 5.69
CA TYR A 82 39.12 4.20 4.34
C TYR A 82 37.61 4.25 4.12
N PHE A 83 36.89 3.17 4.50
CA PHE A 83 35.44 3.11 4.36
C PHE A 83 34.72 4.23 5.11
N LYS A 84 35.13 4.50 6.36
CA LYS A 84 34.52 5.58 7.17
C LYS A 84 34.78 6.98 6.63
N GLU A 85 35.97 7.21 6.07
CA GLU A 85 36.37 8.52 5.54
C GLU A 85 35.77 8.81 4.15
N HIS A 86 35.42 7.77 3.37
CA HIS A 86 34.99 7.89 1.98
C HIS A 86 33.65 7.20 1.69
N ILE A 87 32.74 7.13 2.69
CA ILE A 87 31.48 6.36 2.58
C ILE A 87 30.63 6.73 1.35
N ASN A 88 30.63 8.00 0.95
CA ASN A 88 29.86 8.50 -0.19
C ASN A 88 30.50 8.20 -1.56
N GLU A 89 31.77 7.76 -1.57
CA GLU A 89 32.52 7.44 -2.80
C GLU A 89 32.54 5.94 -3.08
N ILE A 90 32.15 5.12 -2.10
CA ILE A 90 32.17 3.67 -2.21
C ILE A 90 30.84 3.22 -2.81
N PRO A 91 30.85 2.55 -3.98
CA PRO A 91 29.63 2.06 -4.59
C PRO A 91 28.98 1.00 -3.68
N LEU A 92 27.66 0.89 -3.78
CA LEU A 92 26.95 -0.25 -3.20
C LEU A 92 27.52 -1.56 -3.77
N GLY A 93 27.42 -2.63 -2.97
CA GLY A 93 27.76 -3.95 -3.45
C GLY A 93 26.80 -4.39 -4.56
N THR A 94 27.11 -5.54 -5.16
CA THR A 94 26.37 -6.06 -6.30
C THR A 94 25.46 -7.23 -5.94
N GLU A 95 25.55 -7.75 -4.71
CA GLU A 95 24.84 -8.95 -4.26
C GLU A 95 24.17 -8.73 -2.89
N PRO A 96 23.28 -7.73 -2.76
CA PRO A 96 22.60 -7.47 -1.50
C PRO A 96 21.72 -8.65 -1.09
N LYS A 97 21.75 -8.99 0.19
CA LYS A 97 20.95 -10.03 0.82
C LYS A 97 19.94 -9.40 1.75
N TYR A 98 18.69 -9.80 1.62
CA TYR A 98 17.64 -9.41 2.55
C TYR A 98 17.98 -9.89 3.97
N ILE A 99 17.79 -9.00 4.96
CA ILE A 99 17.88 -9.36 6.36
C ILE A 99 16.50 -9.85 6.78
N ASP A 100 16.41 -11.14 7.10
CA ASP A 100 15.16 -11.73 7.56
C ASP A 100 14.64 -11.06 8.82
N ASP A 101 13.32 -11.02 8.98
CA ASP A 101 12.62 -10.33 10.07
C ASP A 101 12.82 -8.79 10.15
N SER A 102 13.40 -8.15 9.14
CA SER A 102 13.54 -6.67 9.10
C SER A 102 12.35 -5.94 8.47
N TYR A 103 11.43 -6.66 7.83
CA TYR A 103 10.27 -6.08 7.15
C TYR A 103 9.25 -5.56 8.16
N GLN A 104 8.97 -4.26 8.07
CA GLN A 104 8.08 -3.57 9.00
C GLN A 104 7.42 -2.35 8.35
N ILE A 105 6.34 -1.86 8.95
CA ILE A 105 5.72 -0.60 8.55
C ILE A 105 6.63 0.58 8.90
N ASP A 106 6.64 1.61 8.04
CA ASP A 106 7.30 2.88 8.37
C ASP A 106 6.37 3.74 9.23
N ASP A 107 6.38 3.48 10.53
CA ASP A 107 5.55 4.15 11.54
C ASP A 107 6.36 5.13 12.43
N GLY A 108 7.62 5.39 12.08
CA GLY A 108 8.54 6.17 12.91
C GLY A 108 8.99 5.50 14.21
N ASN A 109 8.60 4.23 14.46
CA ASN A 109 8.89 3.47 15.67
C ASN A 109 9.26 2.00 15.39
N ASN A 110 9.92 1.73 14.27
CA ASN A 110 10.36 0.39 13.87
C ASN A 110 9.22 -0.66 13.90
N GLY A 111 8.05 -0.29 13.38
CA GLY A 111 6.89 -1.15 13.31
C GLY A 111 6.26 -1.53 14.65
N GLN A 112 6.63 -0.84 15.74
CA GLN A 112 6.13 -1.11 17.10
C GLN A 112 5.04 -0.14 17.55
N ALA A 113 4.68 0.86 16.76
CA ALA A 113 3.60 1.78 17.09
C ALA A 113 2.24 1.06 17.09
N THR A 114 1.28 1.60 17.84
CA THR A 114 -0.10 1.13 17.74
C THR A 114 -0.71 1.51 16.38
N VAL A 115 -1.89 0.95 16.06
CA VAL A 115 -2.59 1.30 14.82
C VAL A 115 -2.92 2.79 14.78
N GLU A 116 -3.36 3.37 15.89
CA GLU A 116 -3.71 4.79 15.99
C GLU A 116 -2.48 5.69 15.85
N GLU A 117 -1.38 5.33 16.51
CA GLU A 117 -0.11 6.05 16.41
C GLU A 117 0.45 5.99 14.99
N THR A 118 0.41 4.81 14.36
CA THR A 118 0.81 4.61 12.96
C THR A 118 -0.06 5.46 12.04
N LEU A 119 -1.38 5.43 12.19
CA LEU A 119 -2.29 6.22 11.36
C LEU A 119 -1.98 7.72 11.48
N GLN A 120 -1.75 8.21 12.69
CA GLN A 120 -1.36 9.60 12.92
C GLN A 120 -0.03 9.93 12.25
N TYR A 121 0.98 9.08 12.40
CA TYR A 121 2.29 9.25 11.76
C TYR A 121 2.18 9.29 10.24
N LEU A 122 1.45 8.35 9.64
CA LEU A 122 1.27 8.29 8.19
C LEU A 122 0.56 9.53 7.66
N LYS A 123 -0.47 10.04 8.36
CA LYS A 123 -1.14 11.30 7.99
C LYS A 123 -0.19 12.50 8.03
N GLU A 124 0.66 12.58 9.05
CA GLU A 124 1.58 13.70 9.25
C GLU A 124 2.77 13.70 8.27
N PHE A 125 3.37 12.54 8.02
CA PHE A 125 4.65 12.44 7.31
C PHE A 125 4.52 11.96 5.86
N TRP A 126 3.47 11.24 5.52
CA TRP A 126 3.26 10.65 4.20
C TRP A 126 2.08 11.27 3.43
N TYR A 127 1.41 12.28 3.99
CA TYR A 127 0.28 12.99 3.39
C TYR A 127 -0.82 12.04 2.91
N PHE A 128 -1.21 11.07 3.74
CA PHE A 128 -2.46 10.35 3.51
C PHE A 128 -3.62 11.30 3.77
N ASP A 129 -4.10 11.96 2.72
CA ASP A 129 -5.35 12.69 2.75
C ASP A 129 -6.49 11.66 2.81
N ASP A 130 -7.22 11.64 3.92
CA ASP A 130 -8.48 10.90 4.06
C ASP A 130 -9.64 11.60 3.31
N GLU A 131 -9.39 12.77 2.70
CA GLU A 131 -10.38 13.60 2.01
C GLU A 131 -9.92 14.01 0.60
N GLU A 132 -10.30 13.25 -0.44
CA GLU A 132 -10.54 13.77 -1.80
C GLU A 132 -11.81 13.17 -2.42
#